data_AF-A0A949LMF1-F1
#
_entry.id   AF-A0A949LMF1-F1
#
_cell.length_a   1.000
_cell.length_b   1.000
_cell.length_c   1.000
_cell.angle_alpha   90.00
_cell.angle_beta   90.00
_cell.angle_gamma   90.00
#
_symmetry.space_group_name_H-M   'P 1'
#
loop_
_entity.id
_entity.type
_entity.pdbx_description
1 polymer ?
#
loop_
_entity_poly.entity_id
_entity_poly.type
_entity_poly.pdbx_seq_one_letter_code
_entity_poly.pdbx_strand_id
1 'polypeptide(L)' 'MALVRVVLIDGKVIPDLKGGAAGRGAWLHKKCAEVAIARSAFRFAFKQDAAVDVSELLKFLQD' A
#
# COMPACT_ATOMS: atom_id res chain seq x y z
N MET A 1 -2.32 -16.03 -7.81
CA MET A 1 -1.54 -14.80 -7.58
C MET A 1 -2.45 -13.80 -6.89
N ALA A 2 -2.34 -13.61 -5.58
CA ALA A 2 -3.25 -12.73 -4.83
C ALA A 2 -2.86 -11.26 -5.04
N LEU A 3 -3.80 -10.46 -5.54
CA LEU A 3 -3.70 -9.01 -5.65
C LEU A 3 -4.35 -8.38 -4.42
N VAL A 4 -3.72 -7.33 -3.92
CA VAL A 4 -4.21 -6.54 -2.78
C VAL A 4 -4.29 -5.10 -3.24
N ARG A 5 -5.47 -4.50 -3.09
CA ARG A 5 -5.63 -3.05 -3.25
C ARG A 5 -5.11 -2.41 -1.98
N VAL A 6 -4.29 -1.39 -2.12
CA VAL A 6 -3.86 -0.52 -1.02
C VAL A 6 -4.31 0.90 -1.32
N VAL A 7 -4.65 1.64 -0.29
CA VAL A 7 -5.05 3.04 -0.36
C VAL A 7 -4.21 3.87 0.58
N LEU A 8 -4.07 5.16 0.29
CA LEU A 8 -3.44 6.10 1.19
C LEU A 8 -4.52 6.81 2.03
N ILE A 9 -4.45 6.64 3.35
CA ILE A 9 -5.34 7.31 4.31
C ILE A 9 -4.45 7.96 5.36
N ASP A 10 -4.54 9.28 5.52
CA ASP A 10 -3.74 10.06 6.47
C ASP A 10 -2.23 9.76 6.44
N GLY A 11 -1.67 9.61 5.22
CA GLY A 11 -0.25 9.30 5.02
C GLY A 11 0.14 7.83 5.23
N LYS A 12 -0.83 6.96 5.53
CA LYS A 12 -0.63 5.53 5.77
C LYS A 12 -1.15 4.68 4.63
N VAL A 13 -0.37 3.67 4.24
CA VAL A 13 -0.74 2.69 3.22
C VAL A 13 -1.54 1.57 3.87
N ILE A 14 -2.84 1.55 3.62
CA ILE A 14 -3.79 0.62 4.24
C ILE A 14 -4.28 -0.39 3.18
N PRO A 15 -4.26 -1.70 3.46
CA PRO A 15 -4.90 -2.71 2.61
C PRO A 15 -6.42 -2.52 2.57
N ASP A 16 -6.96 -2.30 1.38
CA ASP A 16 -8.40 -2.26 1.12
C ASP A 16 -8.88 -3.59 0.55
N LEU A 17 -9.24 -4.51 1.45
CA LEU A 17 -9.73 -5.84 1.09
C LEU A 17 -11.17 -5.84 0.61
N LYS A 18 -11.96 -4.80 0.95
CA LYS A 18 -13.38 -4.71 0.62
C LYS A 18 -13.64 -3.87 -0.65
N GLY A 19 -12.62 -3.20 -1.19
CA GLY A 19 -12.69 -2.43 -2.43
C GLY A 19 -13.53 -1.15 -2.33
N GLY A 20 -13.75 -0.64 -1.12
CA GLY A 20 -14.69 0.45 -0.85
C GLY A 20 -14.06 1.75 -0.35
N ALA A 21 -12.74 1.76 -0.12
CA ALA A 21 -12.08 2.96 0.40
C ALA A 21 -12.01 4.05 -0.68
N ALA A 22 -12.51 5.24 -0.32
CA ALA A 22 -12.49 6.43 -1.16
C ALA A 22 -11.05 6.98 -1.27
N GLY A 23 -10.69 7.47 -2.46
CA GLY A 23 -9.39 8.05 -2.73
C GLY A 23 -8.53 7.26 -3.71
N ARG A 24 -7.25 7.63 -3.78
CA ARG A 24 -6.27 7.04 -4.71
C ARG A 24 -5.82 5.69 -4.18
N GLY A 25 -6.04 4.65 -4.98
CA GLY A 25 -5.61 3.28 -4.67
C GLY A 25 -4.53 2.77 -5.64
N ALA A 26 -3.73 1.82 -5.17
CA ALA A 26 -2.75 1.10 -5.96
C ALA A 26 -2.96 -0.41 -5.76
N TRP A 27 -2.69 -1.20 -6.80
CA TRP A 27 -2.75 -2.66 -6.73
C TRP A 27 -1.34 -3.20 -6.61
N LEU A 28 -1.13 -4.16 -5.70
CA LEU A 28 0.12 -4.91 -5.63
C LEU A 28 -0.12 -6.41 -5.48
N HIS A 29 0.86 -7.20 -5.91
CA HIS A 29 0.94 -8.61 -5.52
C HIS A 29 1.50 -8.71 -4.10
N LYS A 30 0.92 -9.54 -3.21
CA LYS A 30 1.46 -9.77 -1.84
C LYS A 30 2.98 -10.06 -1.87
N LYS A 31 3.43 -10.93 -2.78
CA LYS A 31 4.85 -11.29 -2.94
C LYS A 31 5.78 -10.15 -3.37
N CYS A 32 5.24 -9.09 -3.96
CA CYS A 32 6.02 -7.94 -4.43
C CYS A 32 6.04 -6.79 -3.41
N ALA A 33 5.36 -6.95 -2.27
CA ALA A 33 5.18 -5.88 -1.31
C ALA A 33 6.49 -5.41 -0.70
N GLU A 34 7.34 -6.34 -0.25
CA GLU A 34 8.64 -6.01 0.34
C GLU A 34 9.53 -5.21 -0.63
N VAL A 35 9.58 -5.63 -1.90
CA VAL A 35 10.33 -4.92 -2.94
C VAL A 35 9.74 -3.54 -3.21
N ALA A 36 8.41 -3.40 -3.21
CA ALA A 36 7.74 -2.11 -3.37
C ALA A 36 8.03 -1.16 -2.20
N ILE A 37 8.06 -1.68 -0.97
CA ILE A 37 8.43 -0.93 0.24
C ILE A 37 9.89 -0.48 0.16
N ALA A 38 10.81 -1.40 -0.12
CA ALA A 38 12.25 -1.12 -0.20
C ALA A 38 12.58 -0.02 -1.23
N ARG A 39 11.80 0.06 -2.31
CA ARG A 39 11.95 1.06 -3.38
C ARG A 39 11.15 2.34 -3.15
N SER A 40 10.46 2.49 -2.02
CA SER A 40 9.56 3.61 -1.75
C SER A 40 8.51 3.81 -2.85
N ALA A 41 8.03 2.73 -3.47
CA ALA A 41 7.17 2.80 -4.65
C ALA A 41 5.81 3.48 -4.36
N PHE A 42 5.31 3.34 -3.12
CA PHE A 42 4.03 3.89 -2.70
C PHE A 42 4.02 5.43 -2.65
N ARG A 43 5.16 6.05 -2.35
CA ARG A 43 5.32 7.52 -2.44
C ARG A 43 4.94 8.01 -3.84
N PHE A 44 5.47 7.35 -4.86
CA PHE A 44 5.19 7.70 -6.26
C PHE A 44 3.76 7.33 -6.68
N ALA A 45 3.29 6.14 -6.29
CA ALA A 45 1.93 5.69 -6.61
C ALA A 45 0.86 6.67 -6.07
N PHE A 46 1.06 7.17 -4.84
CA PHE A 46 0.15 8.08 -4.16
C PHE A 46 0.50 9.57 -4.33
N LYS A 47 1.49 9.90 -5.17
CA LYS A 47 1.95 11.28 -5.43
C LYS A 47 2.25 12.07 -4.14
N GLN A 48 2.96 11.44 -3.21
CA GLN A 48 3.38 12.07 -1.98
C GLN A 48 4.79 12.65 -2.14
N ASP A 49 5.04 13.79 -1.52
CA ASP A 49 6.36 14.41 -1.52
C ASP A 49 7.33 13.71 -0.56
N ALA A 50 6.80 13.12 0.51
CA ALA A 50 7.53 12.40 1.55
C ALA A 50 7.28 10.87 1.52
N ALA A 51 8.08 10.14 2.30
CA ALA A 51 7.84 8.72 2.55
C ALA A 51 6.46 8.52 3.20
N VAL A 52 5.77 7.45 2.82
CA VAL A 52 4.47 7.06 3.39
C VAL A 52 4.67 5.96 4.42
N ASP A 53 3.84 5.97 5.44
CA ASP A 53 3.85 4.93 6.48
C ASP A 53 3.25 3.64 5.91
N VAL A 54 4.02 2.55 5.99
CA VAL A 54 3.65 1.22 5.49
C VAL A 54 3.46 0.20 6.61
N SER A 55 3.44 0.62 7.88
CA SER A 55 3.33 -0.28 9.03
C SER A 55 2.06 -1.12 8.99
N GLU A 56 0.92 -0.54 8.57
CA GLU A 56 -0.35 -1.29 8.43
C GLU A 56 -0.29 -2.33 7.30
N LEU A 57 0.34 -1.99 6.17
CA LEU A 57 0.58 -2.94 5.09
C LEU A 57 1.49 -4.09 5.56
N LEU A 58 2.54 -3.79 6.32
CA LEU A 58 3.47 -4.81 6.84
C LEU A 58 2.77 -5.80 7.78
N LYS A 59 1.93 -5.32 8.70
CA LYS A 59 1.12 -6.20 9.58
C LYS A 59 0.27 -7.17 8.76
N PHE A 60 -0.43 -6.65 7.75
CA PHE A 60 -1.28 -7.46 6.87
C PHE A 60 -0.51 -8.47 5.99
N LEU A 61 0.79 -8.27 5.76
CA LEU A 61 1.61 -9.24 5.03
C LEU A 61 2.14 -10.36 5.94
N GLN A 62 2.19 -10.12 7.24
CA GLN A 62 2.58 -11.11 8.25
C GLN A 62 1.41 -12.03 8.66
N ASP A 63 0.17 -11.56 8.47
CA ASP A 63 -1.07 -12.36 8.52
C ASP A 63 -1.34 -13.15 7.21
#